data_AF-A0AAI8YI65-F1
#
_entry.id   AF-A0AAI8YI65-F1
#
_cell.length_a   1.000
_cell.length_b   1.000
_cell.length_c   1.000
_cell.angle_alpha   90.00
_cell.angle_beta   90.00
_cell.angle_gamma   90.00
#
_symmetry.space_group_name_H-M   'P 1'
#
loop_
_entity.id
_entity.type
_entity.pdbx_description
1 polymer ?
#
loop_
_entity_poly.entity_id
_entity_poly.type
_entity_poly.pdbx_seq_one_letter_code
_entity_poly.pdbx_strand_id
1 'polypeptide(L)'
;MAHVPTLDLVSQSDNEVRGDPHLSTLLDAFCLKNGLVVIAGSGISTSAGIPTFRTKDGLFVQLKQTYRLKCSGEDLFSADVFKFPDRAAAFLDMIRQLYGQCKEAEPTPFHLLLQSIAREGRLLRLYTQNIDGLDTRLKELSTTVPLTATNNAWPLTIQLHGSVEFMQCEKCTSVVSLSPWAHGEDDLPNCTGDCAQDRRRHDMRIQLRPAVPGRLRPRISLYNEEPYDSQAISRVIDHDTNILSPGPVIVVGTTLKVPGACQLVRNLAKKAKANGSPVIWIAPDRPSSNLKGLFTLIVLAQADTIAAKVLARTAKTAWDIHSLLDWRQNPDDLERMQILVRWPPVGGEEYAPSYAEEDAIQEGSPELLYQFWSDRGGRTEAIIQKYPSLNGRLMFHVFKIRDQIQSRYQVQWVGYSDQEMTWESAEYMHQVAPECVLAYQEKRNI
;
A
#
# COMPACT_ATOMS: atom_id res chain seq x y z
N MET A 1 20.39 -21.80 12.31
CA MET A 1 19.26 -20.83 12.22
C MET A 1 19.28 -20.27 10.82
N ALA A 2 18.21 -20.46 10.04
CA ALA A 2 18.18 -20.02 8.65
C ALA A 2 18.39 -18.50 8.57
N HIS A 3 19.34 -18.07 7.74
CA HIS A 3 19.58 -16.66 7.45
C HIS A 3 18.33 -16.12 6.72
N VAL A 4 17.70 -15.06 7.25
CA VAL A 4 16.58 -14.43 6.55
C VAL A 4 17.15 -13.72 5.31
N PRO A 5 16.60 -13.96 4.11
CA PRO A 5 17.09 -13.29 2.91
C PRO A 5 17.00 -11.77 3.07
N THR A 6 18.03 -11.07 2.60
CA THR A 6 18.10 -9.61 2.65
C THR A 6 18.39 -9.07 1.27
N LEU A 7 17.52 -8.19 0.78
CA LEU A 7 17.70 -7.39 -0.43
C LEU A 7 18.18 -6.00 0.00
N ASP A 8 19.39 -5.61 -0.39
CA ASP A 8 19.96 -4.31 0.00
C ASP A 8 19.98 -3.35 -1.20
N LEU A 9 18.99 -2.46 -1.25
CA LEU A 9 18.87 -1.43 -2.29
C LEU A 9 19.49 -0.09 -1.86
N VAL A 10 20.09 -0.02 -0.66
CA VAL A 10 20.79 1.17 -0.18
C VAL A 10 22.23 1.15 -0.65
N SER A 11 22.89 -0.02 -0.59
CA SER A 11 24.32 -0.15 -0.92
C SER A 11 24.59 -0.69 -2.32
N GLN A 12 23.65 -1.40 -2.94
CA GLN A 12 23.85 -2.04 -4.25
C GLN A 12 23.38 -1.14 -5.40
N SER A 13 24.08 -1.26 -6.54
CA SER A 13 23.72 -0.56 -7.77
C SER A 13 22.55 -1.24 -8.49
N ASP A 14 21.77 -0.48 -9.27
CA ASP A 14 20.59 -1.01 -9.98
C ASP A 14 20.92 -2.18 -10.94
N ASN A 15 22.16 -2.32 -11.39
CA ASN A 15 22.61 -3.44 -12.22
C ASN A 15 22.88 -4.72 -11.42
N GLU A 16 23.32 -4.61 -10.16
CA GLU A 16 23.57 -5.76 -9.27
C GLU A 16 22.26 -6.37 -8.76
N VAL A 17 21.20 -5.56 -8.69
CA VAL A 17 19.87 -5.95 -8.22
C VAL A 17 19.03 -6.59 -9.35
N ARG A 18 19.39 -6.36 -10.62
CA ARG A 18 18.69 -6.95 -11.77
C ARG A 18 18.85 -8.47 -11.76
N GLY A 19 17.73 -9.18 -11.59
CA GLY A 19 17.69 -10.64 -11.54
C GLY A 19 17.74 -11.23 -10.13
N ASP A 20 17.76 -10.41 -9.07
CA ASP A 20 17.66 -10.91 -7.70
C ASP A 20 16.25 -11.53 -7.46
N PRO A 21 16.15 -12.82 -7.09
CA PRO A 21 14.87 -13.49 -6.85
C PRO A 21 14.08 -12.87 -5.69
N HIS A 22 14.76 -12.18 -4.76
CA HIS A 22 14.14 -11.45 -3.67
C HIS A 22 13.47 -10.16 -4.15
N LEU A 23 13.98 -9.53 -5.21
CA LEU A 23 13.29 -8.41 -5.86
C LEU A 23 11.98 -8.89 -6.49
N SER A 24 11.97 -10.05 -7.16
CA SER A 24 10.70 -10.62 -7.68
C SER A 24 9.73 -10.87 -6.54
N THR A 25 10.16 -11.55 -5.47
CA THR A 25 9.31 -11.80 -4.29
C THR A 25 8.68 -10.52 -3.72
N LEU A 26 9.46 -9.44 -3.64
CA LEU A 26 8.98 -8.13 -3.19
C LEU A 26 7.92 -7.58 -4.15
N LEU A 27 8.20 -7.56 -5.45
CA LEU A 27 7.29 -7.02 -6.46
C LEU A 27 6.01 -7.85 -6.54
N ASP A 28 6.11 -9.18 -6.48
CA ASP A 28 4.99 -10.11 -6.49
C ASP A 28 4.07 -9.91 -5.28
N ALA A 29 4.65 -9.61 -4.10
CA ALA A 29 3.89 -9.26 -2.91
C ALA A 29 3.06 -7.97 -3.11
N PHE A 30 3.56 -7.01 -3.90
CA PHE A 30 2.85 -5.79 -4.23
C PHE A 30 1.94 -5.90 -5.45
N CYS A 31 2.13 -6.87 -6.35
CA CYS A 31 1.42 -6.92 -7.65
C CYS A 31 0.43 -8.08 -7.77
N LEU A 32 0.80 -9.28 -7.32
CA LEU A 32 0.12 -10.53 -7.72
C LEU A 32 -0.91 -11.06 -6.71
N LYS A 33 -0.92 -10.58 -5.46
CA LYS A 33 -1.80 -11.11 -4.42
C LYS A 33 -2.81 -10.08 -3.92
N ASN A 34 -4.07 -10.50 -3.89
CA ASN A 34 -5.13 -9.80 -3.16
C ASN A 34 -4.93 -9.99 -1.65
N GLY A 35 -5.47 -9.05 -0.87
CA GLY A 35 -5.40 -9.15 0.58
C GLY A 35 -4.14 -8.50 1.19
N LEU A 36 -3.50 -7.57 0.49
CA LEU A 36 -2.27 -6.91 0.96
C LEU A 36 -2.54 -6.11 2.22
N VAL A 37 -1.76 -6.33 3.27
CA VAL A 37 -1.78 -5.51 4.49
C VAL A 37 -0.47 -4.74 4.61
N VAL A 38 -0.57 -3.41 4.76
CA VAL A 38 0.58 -2.52 4.94
C VAL A 38 0.54 -1.91 6.32
N ILE A 39 1.67 -1.96 7.02
CA ILE A 39 1.90 -1.27 8.29
C ILE A 39 2.93 -0.18 8.04
N ALA A 40 2.49 1.07 8.06
CA ALA A 40 3.30 2.23 7.75
C ALA A 40 3.71 2.98 9.02
N GLY A 41 4.84 3.68 8.95
CA GLY A 41 5.26 4.69 9.90
C GLY A 41 5.90 5.88 9.22
N SER A 42 6.51 6.77 10.00
CA SER A 42 6.89 8.11 9.54
C SER A 42 7.89 8.12 8.38
N GLY A 43 8.59 7.00 8.15
CA GLY A 43 9.53 6.81 7.05
C GLY A 43 8.88 6.86 5.67
N ILE A 44 7.55 6.72 5.54
CA ILE A 44 6.86 6.93 4.26
C ILE A 44 6.58 8.41 3.95
N SER A 45 6.65 9.28 4.97
CA SER A 45 6.37 10.73 4.87
C SER A 45 7.64 11.59 4.83
N THR A 46 8.83 10.99 4.80
CA THR A 46 10.12 11.70 4.89
C THR A 46 10.37 12.63 3.71
N SER A 47 10.01 12.22 2.49
CA SER A 47 10.17 13.03 1.27
C SER A 47 9.13 14.14 1.14
N ALA A 48 8.04 14.11 1.93
CA ALA A 48 7.05 15.18 2.01
C ALA A 48 7.53 16.39 2.84
N GLY A 49 8.77 16.35 3.37
CA GLY A 49 9.33 17.41 4.19
C GLY A 49 8.78 17.46 5.63
N ILE A 50 7.99 16.47 6.04
CA ILE A 50 7.47 16.37 7.40
C ILE A 50 8.58 15.82 8.31
N PRO A 51 9.02 16.57 9.33
CA PRO A 51 10.09 16.12 10.21
C PRO A 51 9.66 14.89 10.98
N THR A 52 10.43 13.80 10.87
CA THR A 52 10.16 12.61 11.68
C THR A 52 10.48 12.90 13.15
N PHE A 53 9.77 12.25 14.07
CA PHE A 53 10.01 12.42 15.50
C PHE A 53 11.44 12.01 15.92
N ARG A 54 12.05 11.03 15.22
CA ARG A 54 13.22 10.29 15.71
C ARG A 54 14.54 10.56 14.99
N THR A 55 14.55 11.42 13.96
CA THR A 55 15.79 11.76 13.21
C THR A 55 16.68 12.73 13.98
N LYS A 56 17.96 12.82 13.58
CA LYS A 56 18.96 13.71 14.21
C LYS A 56 18.58 15.19 14.17
N ASP A 57 17.84 15.60 13.13
CA ASP A 57 17.23 16.94 12.99
C ASP A 57 15.71 16.91 13.23
N GLY A 58 15.22 15.87 13.89
CA GLY A 58 13.80 15.61 14.09
C GLY A 58 13.13 16.56 15.08
N LEU A 59 11.80 16.48 15.13
CA LEU A 59 10.93 17.35 15.92
C LEU A 59 11.37 17.43 17.40
N PHE A 60 11.80 16.32 18.00
CA PHE A 60 12.26 16.28 19.40
C PHE A 60 13.49 17.15 19.68
N VAL A 61 14.40 17.27 18.72
CA VAL A 61 15.64 18.05 18.88
C VAL A 61 15.32 19.54 18.78
N GLN A 62 14.49 19.92 17.80
CA GLN A 62 14.02 21.29 17.63
C GLN A 62 13.27 21.78 18.87
N LEU A 63 12.36 20.97 19.42
CA LEU A 63 11.57 21.33 20.59
C LEU A 63 12.41 21.55 21.85
N LYS A 64 13.42 20.70 22.07
CA LYS A 64 14.32 20.85 23.21
C LYS A 64 15.09 22.17 23.14
N GLN A 65 15.46 22.61 21.94
CA GLN A 65 16.16 23.87 21.70
C GLN A 65 15.22 25.07 21.85
N THR A 66 14.04 25.04 21.22
CA THR A 66 13.06 26.14 21.23
C THR A 66 12.51 26.43 22.62
N TYR A 67 12.13 25.40 23.38
CA TYR A 67 11.52 25.57 24.71
C TYR A 67 12.48 25.40 25.88
N ARG A 68 13.78 25.21 25.62
CA ARG A 68 14.83 24.93 26.64
C ARG A 68 14.42 23.83 27.62
N LEU A 69 13.70 22.83 27.14
CA LEU A 69 13.14 21.76 27.97
C LEU A 69 14.26 20.84 28.46
N LYS A 70 14.23 20.53 29.76
CA LYS A 70 15.15 19.54 30.37
C LYS A 70 14.69 18.09 30.17
N CYS A 71 13.48 17.88 29.64
CA CYS A 71 12.89 16.56 29.43
C CYS A 71 13.22 15.97 28.06
N SER A 72 13.03 14.66 27.91
CA SER A 72 13.17 13.96 26.64
C SER A 72 12.00 14.27 25.69
N GLY A 73 12.17 13.98 24.40
CA GLY A 73 11.06 14.06 23.44
C GLY A 73 9.92 13.10 23.76
N GLU A 74 10.22 11.95 24.36
CA GLU A 74 9.23 10.98 24.81
C GLU A 74 8.37 11.52 25.96
N ASP A 75 8.95 12.36 26.84
CA ASP A 75 8.20 13.00 27.94
C ASP A 75 7.15 14.00 27.45
N LEU A 76 7.37 14.64 26.29
CA LEU A 76 6.39 15.54 25.65
C LEU A 76 5.21 14.78 25.06
N PHE A 77 5.40 13.49 24.76
CA PHE A 77 4.37 12.61 24.22
C PHE A 77 3.84 11.62 25.26
N SER A 78 4.15 11.82 26.54
CA SER A 78 3.56 11.05 27.63
C SER A 78 2.22 11.66 28.05
N ALA A 79 1.27 10.83 28.49
CA ALA A 79 -0.01 11.27 29.05
C ALA A 79 0.16 12.30 30.19
N ASP A 80 1.30 12.28 30.88
CA ASP A 80 1.63 13.23 31.95
C ASP A 80 1.92 14.66 31.46
N VAL A 81 2.02 14.90 30.14
CA VAL A 81 2.35 16.21 29.57
C VAL A 81 1.39 17.31 30.05
N PHE A 82 0.09 16.99 30.15
CA PHE A 82 -0.95 17.93 30.57
C PHE A 82 -0.94 18.24 32.08
N LYS A 83 -0.17 17.50 32.88
CA LYS A 83 0.02 17.80 34.31
C LYS A 83 0.97 18.98 34.55
N PHE A 84 1.78 19.33 33.55
CA PHE A 84 2.79 20.39 33.64
C PHE A 84 2.49 21.50 32.61
N PRO A 85 2.10 22.71 33.04
CA PRO A 85 1.68 23.78 32.12
C PRO A 85 2.70 24.10 31.02
N ASP A 86 3.98 24.22 31.37
CA ASP A 86 5.05 24.52 30.40
C ASP A 86 5.21 23.42 29.34
N ARG A 87 5.05 22.16 29.74
CA ARG A 87 5.15 21.02 28.81
C ARG A 87 3.91 20.91 27.92
N ALA A 88 2.73 21.17 28.50
CA ALA A 88 1.47 21.22 27.77
C ALA A 88 1.51 22.31 26.69
N ALA A 89 1.95 23.53 27.03
CA ALA A 89 2.09 24.63 26.09
C ALA A 89 3.05 24.28 24.94
N ALA A 90 4.23 23.72 25.25
CA ALA A 90 5.19 23.29 24.24
C ALA A 90 4.66 22.16 23.34
N PHE A 91 3.91 21.22 23.91
CA PHE A 91 3.26 20.16 23.15
C PHE A 91 2.18 20.71 22.22
N LEU A 92 1.34 21.62 22.70
CA LEU A 92 0.26 22.20 21.91
C LEU A 92 0.78 23.04 20.74
N ASP A 93 1.77 23.90 20.97
CA ASP A 93 2.37 24.69 19.89
C ASP A 93 3.00 23.80 18.81
N MET A 94 3.68 22.74 19.24
CA MET A 94 4.21 21.73 18.32
C MET A 94 3.12 21.10 17.45
N ILE A 95 1.98 20.72 18.03
CA ILE A 95 0.86 20.15 17.26
C ILE A 95 0.33 21.18 16.25
N ARG A 96 0.27 22.48 16.58
CA ARG A 96 -0.12 23.53 15.62
C ARG A 96 0.87 23.64 14.47
N GLN A 97 2.17 23.66 14.76
CA GLN A 97 3.22 23.71 13.74
C GLN A 97 3.16 22.49 12.82
N LEU A 98 3.05 21.29 13.41
CA LEU A 98 2.94 20.05 12.66
C LEU A 98 1.68 20.04 11.79
N TYR A 99 0.53 20.50 12.30
CA TYR A 99 -0.69 20.64 11.51
C TYR A 99 -0.50 21.56 10.29
N GLY A 100 0.18 22.70 10.45
CA GLY A 100 0.51 23.60 9.35
C GLY A 100 1.37 22.91 8.28
N GLN A 101 2.46 22.25 8.70
CA GLN A 101 3.34 21.51 7.80
C GLN A 101 2.61 20.38 7.06
N CYS A 102 1.76 19.63 7.75
CA CYS A 102 0.97 18.56 7.15
C CYS A 102 -0.05 19.07 6.12
N LYS A 103 -0.58 20.29 6.30
CA LYS A 103 -1.50 20.90 5.32
C LYS A 103 -0.81 21.31 4.04
N GLU A 104 0.42 21.81 4.13
CA GLU A 104 1.23 22.23 2.97
C GLU A 104 1.94 21.05 2.28
N ALA A 105 2.21 19.97 3.00
CA ALA A 105 2.87 18.79 2.46
C ALA A 105 1.98 18.05 1.45
N GLU A 106 2.61 17.50 0.41
CA GLU A 106 1.95 16.63 -0.58
C GLU A 106 2.21 15.14 -0.29
N PRO A 107 1.29 14.24 -0.64
CA PRO A 107 1.51 12.79 -0.53
C PRO A 107 2.75 12.33 -1.30
N THR A 108 3.57 11.47 -0.68
CA THR A 108 4.81 10.95 -1.30
C THR A 108 4.50 9.89 -2.37
N PRO A 109 5.47 9.54 -3.24
CA PRO A 109 5.32 8.43 -4.19
C PRO A 109 4.82 7.13 -3.55
N PHE A 110 5.23 6.82 -2.31
CA PHE A 110 4.72 5.64 -1.61
C PHE A 110 3.23 5.74 -1.25
N HIS A 111 2.74 6.92 -0.85
CA HIS A 111 1.30 7.14 -0.61
C HIS A 111 0.50 6.95 -1.90
N LEU A 112 1.01 7.49 -3.01
CA LEU A 112 0.37 7.36 -4.32
C LEU A 112 0.36 5.89 -4.82
N LEU A 113 1.43 5.13 -4.56
CA LEU A 113 1.44 3.69 -4.80
C LEU A 113 0.31 2.99 -4.01
N LEU A 114 0.18 3.27 -2.71
CA LEU A 114 -0.88 2.69 -1.89
C LEU A 114 -2.27 3.04 -2.40
N GLN A 115 -2.46 4.28 -2.87
CA GLN A 115 -3.71 4.72 -3.50
C GLN A 115 -4.01 3.92 -4.78
N SER A 116 -3.02 3.67 -5.63
CA SER A 116 -3.19 2.84 -6.84
C SER A 116 -3.63 1.43 -6.47
N ILE A 117 -2.93 0.79 -5.54
CA ILE A 117 -3.24 -0.57 -5.08
C ILE A 117 -4.63 -0.64 -4.44
N ALA A 118 -5.03 0.40 -3.70
CA ALA A 118 -6.37 0.52 -3.12
C ALA A 118 -7.45 0.67 -4.20
N ARG A 119 -7.20 1.49 -5.23
CA ARG A 119 -8.11 1.68 -6.38
C ARG A 119 -8.32 0.37 -7.15
N GLU A 120 -7.27 -0.43 -7.26
CA GLU A 120 -7.30 -1.77 -7.88
C GLU A 120 -7.98 -2.83 -7.00
N GLY A 121 -8.38 -2.50 -5.75
CA GLY A 121 -9.06 -3.41 -4.84
C GLY A 121 -8.16 -4.48 -4.21
N ARG A 122 -6.83 -4.35 -4.33
CA ARG A 122 -5.86 -5.34 -3.86
C ARG A 122 -5.41 -5.09 -2.42
N LEU A 123 -5.52 -3.84 -1.95
CA LEU A 123 -5.22 -3.45 -0.58
C LEU A 123 -6.33 -3.91 0.37
N LEU A 124 -5.99 -4.77 1.32
CA LEU A 124 -6.89 -5.17 2.41
C LEU A 124 -6.97 -4.08 3.48
N ARG A 125 -5.79 -3.63 3.92
CA ARG A 125 -5.70 -2.64 5.01
C ARG A 125 -4.38 -1.89 5.00
N LEU A 126 -4.46 -0.61 5.32
CA LEU A 126 -3.34 0.23 5.72
C LEU A 126 -3.46 0.54 7.22
N TYR A 127 -2.55 -0.01 8.03
CA TYR A 127 -2.40 0.37 9.43
C TYR A 127 -1.29 1.41 9.53
N THR A 128 -1.67 2.68 9.69
CA THR A 128 -0.71 3.79 9.76
C THR A 128 -0.43 4.18 11.21
N GLN A 129 0.84 4.29 11.57
CA GLN A 129 1.30 4.89 12.83
C GLN A 129 1.40 6.41 12.73
N ASN A 130 1.26 6.96 11.52
CA ASN A 130 1.41 8.38 11.25
C ASN A 130 0.18 9.13 11.73
N ILE A 131 0.42 10.36 12.17
CA ILE A 131 -0.63 11.29 12.59
C ILE A 131 -0.77 12.46 11.59
N ASP A 132 0.04 12.49 10.54
CA ASP A 132 0.13 13.58 9.56
C ASP A 132 -1.11 13.72 8.68
N GLY A 133 -1.87 12.64 8.48
CA GLY A 133 -3.05 12.61 7.64
C GLY A 133 -2.75 12.60 6.13
N LEU A 134 -1.49 12.41 5.70
CA LEU A 134 -1.15 12.33 4.27
C LEU A 134 -1.91 11.20 3.58
N ASP A 135 -1.95 10.02 4.21
CA ASP A 135 -2.66 8.84 3.74
C ASP A 135 -4.16 9.15 3.54
N THR A 136 -4.82 9.68 4.57
CA THR A 136 -6.29 9.78 4.64
C THR A 136 -6.88 10.90 3.80
N ARG A 137 -6.05 11.82 3.30
CA ARG A 137 -6.47 12.82 2.30
C ARG A 137 -6.68 12.22 0.91
N LEU A 138 -6.08 11.06 0.63
CA LEU A 138 -6.31 10.34 -0.62
C LEU A 138 -7.66 9.62 -0.55
N LYS A 139 -8.52 9.86 -1.55
CA LYS A 139 -9.91 9.38 -1.57
C LYS A 139 -10.03 7.87 -1.28
N GLU A 140 -9.21 7.08 -1.94
CA GLU A 140 -9.19 5.61 -1.83
C GLU A 140 -8.62 5.13 -0.49
N LEU A 141 -7.79 5.93 0.19
CA LEU A 141 -7.24 5.63 1.51
C LEU A 141 -7.96 6.39 2.64
N SER A 142 -9.14 6.93 2.36
CA SER A 142 -9.92 7.67 3.36
C SER A 142 -10.27 6.81 4.57
N THR A 143 -10.44 7.46 5.71
CA THR A 143 -10.86 6.83 6.97
C THR A 143 -12.07 7.54 7.56
N THR A 144 -12.69 6.92 8.55
CA THR A 144 -13.79 7.50 9.34
C THR A 144 -13.27 7.82 10.74
N VAL A 145 -13.52 9.02 11.25
CA VAL A 145 -13.16 9.42 12.61
C VAL A 145 -14.41 9.98 13.32
N PRO A 146 -14.86 9.38 14.45
CA PRO A 146 -14.34 8.17 15.09
C PRO A 146 -14.43 6.93 14.20
N LEU A 147 -13.56 5.93 14.46
CA LEU A 147 -13.52 4.71 13.66
C LEU A 147 -14.79 3.88 13.84
N THR A 148 -15.55 3.75 12.76
CA THR A 148 -16.80 2.99 12.73
C THR A 148 -16.89 2.14 11.48
N ALA A 149 -17.43 0.93 11.63
CA ALA A 149 -17.81 0.12 10.48
C ALA A 149 -19.12 0.64 9.89
N THR A 150 -19.19 0.75 8.56
CA THR A 150 -20.42 1.07 7.84
C THR A 150 -20.83 -0.14 7.02
N ASN A 151 -22.06 -0.65 7.20
CA ASN A 151 -22.54 -1.87 6.53
C ASN A 151 -21.56 -3.06 6.66
N ASN A 152 -21.01 -3.28 7.86
CA ASN A 152 -19.98 -4.28 8.16
C ASN A 152 -18.64 -4.11 7.41
N ALA A 153 -18.43 -2.99 6.70
CA ALA A 153 -17.17 -2.65 6.08
C ALA A 153 -16.39 -1.63 6.92
N TRP A 154 -15.13 -1.96 7.21
CA TRP A 154 -14.18 -1.07 7.87
C TRP A 154 -13.41 -0.23 6.82
N PRO A 155 -13.04 1.03 7.12
CA PRO A 155 -12.26 1.86 6.19
C PRO A 155 -10.87 1.27 5.93
N LEU A 156 -10.33 1.47 4.73
CA LEU A 156 -9.04 0.88 4.33
C LEU A 156 -7.89 1.35 5.23
N THR A 157 -7.89 2.62 5.63
CA THR A 157 -6.85 3.17 6.50
C THR A 157 -7.29 3.21 7.96
N ILE A 158 -6.49 2.62 8.84
CA ILE A 158 -6.66 2.62 10.29
C ILE A 158 -5.52 3.41 10.92
N GLN A 159 -5.86 4.53 11.53
CA GLN A 159 -4.91 5.39 12.25
C GLN A 159 -4.70 4.85 13.67
N LEU A 160 -3.55 4.23 13.92
CA LEU A 160 -3.25 3.58 15.20
C LEU A 160 -3.01 4.57 16.35
N HIS A 161 -2.54 5.78 16.03
CA HIS A 161 -2.14 6.80 17.00
C HIS A 161 -2.96 8.10 16.90
N GLY A 162 -4.11 8.04 16.22
CA GLY A 162 -4.94 9.22 15.97
C GLY A 162 -4.40 10.10 14.83
N SER A 163 -4.73 11.39 14.85
CA SER A 163 -4.44 12.33 13.76
C SER A 163 -4.33 13.76 14.27
N VAL A 164 -3.48 14.56 13.63
CA VAL A 164 -3.38 16.02 13.85
C VAL A 164 -4.57 16.79 13.26
N GLU A 165 -5.46 16.15 12.51
CA GLU A 165 -6.60 16.83 11.88
C GLU A 165 -7.78 17.07 12.82
N PHE A 166 -7.82 16.38 13.96
CA PHE A 166 -8.98 16.35 14.84
C PHE A 166 -8.62 16.68 16.29
N MET A 167 -9.60 17.21 17.00
CA MET A 167 -9.61 17.33 18.46
C MET A 167 -10.78 16.54 19.03
N GLN A 168 -10.63 16.03 20.24
CA GLN A 168 -11.66 15.28 20.94
C GLN A 168 -11.90 15.86 22.34
N CYS A 169 -13.17 15.95 22.72
CA CYS A 169 -13.55 16.34 24.08
C CYS A 169 -13.23 15.24 25.08
N GLU A 170 -12.56 15.59 26.18
CA GLU A 170 -12.23 14.66 27.25
C GLU A 170 -13.45 14.21 28.08
N LYS A 171 -14.58 14.94 27.96
CA LYS A 171 -15.80 14.68 28.74
C LYS A 171 -16.87 13.95 27.94
N CYS A 172 -17.25 14.46 26.77
CA CYS A 172 -18.34 13.91 25.96
C CYS A 172 -17.87 13.24 24.67
N THR A 173 -16.55 13.08 24.48
CA THR A 173 -15.92 12.39 23.34
C THR A 173 -16.28 12.92 21.95
N SER A 174 -17.02 14.04 21.85
CA SER A 174 -17.30 14.72 20.58
C SER A 174 -15.99 15.08 19.88
N VAL A 175 -15.93 14.74 18.59
CA VAL A 175 -14.77 15.00 17.72
C VAL A 175 -15.06 16.21 16.84
N VAL A 176 -14.09 17.10 16.72
CA VAL A 176 -14.15 18.30 15.87
C VAL A 176 -12.85 18.43 15.08
N SER A 177 -12.86 19.21 14.00
CA SER A 177 -11.62 19.53 13.28
C SER A 177 -10.68 20.38 14.16
N LEU A 178 -9.38 20.16 14.03
CA LEU A 178 -8.34 20.94 14.70
C LEU A 178 -8.14 22.33 14.07
N SER A 179 -8.55 22.54 12.82
CA SER A 179 -8.35 23.78 12.08
C SER A 179 -8.76 25.06 12.84
N PRO A 180 -9.93 25.13 13.49
CA PRO A 180 -10.34 26.34 14.21
C PRO A 180 -9.42 26.70 15.38
N TRP A 181 -8.79 25.70 16.00
CA TRP A 181 -7.86 25.91 17.11
C TRP A 181 -6.43 26.21 16.64
N ALA A 182 -6.00 25.65 15.51
CA ALA A 182 -4.70 25.96 14.93
C ALA A 182 -4.52 27.46 14.61
N HIS A 183 -5.62 28.18 14.38
CA HIS A 183 -5.63 29.62 14.11
C HIS A 183 -6.07 30.47 15.33
N GLY A 184 -6.23 29.85 16.51
CA GLY A 184 -6.80 30.47 17.71
C GLY A 184 -5.80 30.75 18.83
N GLU A 185 -6.32 30.91 20.05
CA GLU A 185 -5.53 31.20 21.27
C GLU A 185 -4.68 30.01 21.73
N ASP A 186 -3.70 30.28 22.61
CA ASP A 186 -2.73 29.31 23.12
C ASP A 186 -3.34 28.18 23.96
N ASP A 187 -4.48 28.44 24.59
CA ASP A 187 -5.14 27.52 25.51
C ASP A 187 -6.04 26.48 24.81
N LEU A 188 -6.32 25.37 25.50
CA LEU A 188 -7.25 24.37 25.00
C LEU A 188 -8.69 24.91 24.97
N PRO A 189 -9.40 24.81 23.83
CA PRO A 189 -10.71 25.38 23.69
C PRO A 189 -11.74 24.56 24.47
N ASN A 190 -12.76 25.25 24.97
CA ASN A 190 -13.92 24.58 25.54
C ASN A 190 -14.68 23.83 24.45
N CYS A 191 -15.19 22.64 24.80
CA CYS A 191 -16.07 21.89 23.92
C CYS A 191 -17.31 22.71 23.58
N THR A 192 -17.73 22.64 22.32
CA THR A 192 -18.96 23.27 21.80
C THR A 192 -20.05 22.24 21.50
N GLY A 193 -19.75 20.95 21.67
CA GLY A 193 -20.64 19.82 21.45
C GLY A 193 -21.56 19.52 22.64
N ASP A 194 -21.88 18.24 22.83
CA ASP A 194 -22.98 17.79 23.70
C ASP A 194 -22.85 18.28 25.14
N CYS A 195 -21.65 18.21 25.75
CA CYS A 195 -21.49 18.67 27.13
C CYS A 195 -21.67 20.18 27.32
N ALA A 196 -21.52 20.99 26.27
CA ALA A 196 -21.80 22.42 26.32
C ALA A 196 -23.27 22.74 25.98
N GLN A 197 -23.94 21.87 25.23
CA GLN A 197 -25.36 21.99 24.93
C GLN A 197 -26.25 21.51 26.10
N ASP A 198 -25.86 20.41 26.76
CA ASP A 198 -26.51 19.92 27.98
C ASP A 198 -26.43 20.93 29.13
N ARG A 199 -25.34 21.70 29.20
CA ARG A 199 -25.24 22.87 30.09
C ARG A 199 -26.35 23.88 29.84
N ARG A 200 -26.61 24.27 28.58
CA ARG A 200 -27.70 25.24 28.26
C ARG A 200 -29.06 24.69 28.69
N ARG A 201 -29.31 23.39 28.49
CA ARG A 201 -30.57 22.73 28.86
C ARG A 201 -30.72 22.57 30.39
N HIS A 202 -29.63 22.34 31.11
CA HIS A 202 -29.63 22.14 32.56
C HIS A 202 -29.65 23.46 33.34
N ASP A 203 -28.89 24.48 32.92
CA ASP A 203 -28.88 25.82 33.53
C ASP A 203 -30.27 26.49 33.47
N MET A 204 -31.08 26.17 32.45
CA MET A 204 -32.47 26.63 32.34
C MET A 204 -33.46 25.92 33.29
N ARG A 205 -33.12 24.74 33.81
CA ARG A 205 -34.05 23.89 34.58
C ARG A 205 -33.80 23.89 36.08
N ILE A 206 -32.56 24.07 36.54
CA ILE A 206 -32.22 23.98 37.98
C ILE A 206 -31.15 25.03 38.33
N GLN A 207 -31.36 25.81 39.39
CA GLN A 207 -30.41 26.77 39.99
C GLN A 207 -29.20 26.09 40.68
N LEU A 208 -28.58 25.09 40.05
CA LEU A 208 -27.36 24.45 40.53
C LEU A 208 -26.12 25.14 39.93
N ARG A 209 -24.94 24.89 40.53
CA ARG A 209 -23.67 25.40 40.01
C ARG A 209 -23.46 24.94 38.56
N PRO A 210 -23.09 25.82 37.61
CA PRO A 210 -22.93 25.45 36.21
C PRO A 210 -21.87 24.36 36.03
N ALA A 211 -22.19 23.31 35.28
CA ALA A 211 -21.21 22.29 34.92
C ALA A 211 -20.17 22.89 33.95
N VAL A 212 -18.89 22.78 34.28
CA VAL A 212 -17.79 23.23 33.41
C VAL A 212 -17.77 22.36 32.15
N PRO A 213 -17.80 22.94 30.93
CA PRO A 213 -17.63 22.20 29.68
C PRO A 213 -16.30 21.44 29.67
N GLY A 214 -16.26 20.29 28.99
CA GLY A 214 -14.99 19.59 28.81
C GLY A 214 -14.04 20.39 27.91
N ARG A 215 -12.73 20.19 28.04
CA ARG A 215 -11.74 20.75 27.13
C ARG A 215 -11.57 19.84 25.92
N LEU A 216 -11.27 20.45 24.77
CA LEU A 216 -10.91 19.76 23.54
C LEU A 216 -9.39 19.58 23.51
N ARG A 217 -8.92 18.34 23.33
CA ARG A 217 -7.50 18.03 23.15
C ARG A 217 -7.22 17.50 21.75
N PRO A 218 -6.02 17.71 21.18
CA PRO A 218 -5.62 17.03 19.95
C PRO A 218 -5.84 15.52 20.05
N ARG A 219 -6.41 14.94 18.99
CA ARG A 219 -6.79 13.53 18.97
C ARG A 219 -5.61 12.64 18.58
N ILE A 220 -4.57 12.68 19.40
CA ILE A 220 -3.31 11.95 19.22
C ILE A 220 -3.07 11.08 20.45
N SER A 221 -2.80 9.79 20.23
CA SER A 221 -2.54 8.86 21.33
C SER A 221 -1.17 9.14 21.95
N LEU A 222 -1.14 9.43 23.24
CA LEU A 222 0.09 9.63 24.00
C LEU A 222 0.61 8.31 24.59
N TYR A 223 1.90 8.24 24.91
CA TYR A 223 2.46 7.14 25.68
C TYR A 223 1.79 7.06 27.05
N ASN A 224 1.57 5.83 27.52
CA ASN A 224 0.84 5.54 28.76
C ASN A 224 -0.63 5.95 28.74
N GLU A 225 -1.18 6.22 27.55
CA GLU A 225 -2.61 6.42 27.34
C GLU A 225 -3.20 5.26 26.55
N GLU A 226 -4.49 4.98 26.77
CA GLU A 226 -5.23 4.09 25.88
C GLU A 226 -5.40 4.76 24.50
N PRO A 227 -5.05 4.09 23.40
CA PRO A 227 -5.26 4.65 22.07
C PRO A 227 -6.72 4.97 21.80
N TYR A 228 -6.96 6.05 21.06
CA TYR A 228 -8.30 6.33 20.56
C TYR A 228 -8.83 5.18 19.70
N ASP A 229 -10.13 4.93 19.81
CA ASP A 229 -10.83 3.84 19.12
C ASP A 229 -10.26 2.44 19.37
N SER A 230 -9.56 2.22 20.49
CA SER A 230 -8.93 0.94 20.85
C SER A 230 -9.82 -0.28 20.57
N GLN A 231 -11.08 -0.23 21.01
CA GLN A 231 -12.05 -1.31 20.81
C GLN A 231 -12.46 -1.51 19.35
N ALA A 232 -12.55 -0.44 18.55
CA ALA A 232 -12.84 -0.55 17.13
C ALA A 232 -11.62 -1.09 16.38
N ILE A 233 -10.42 -0.59 16.69
CA ILE A 233 -9.15 -1.07 16.15
C ILE A 233 -9.00 -2.57 16.42
N SER A 234 -9.22 -3.04 17.65
CA SER A 234 -9.19 -4.47 17.99
C SER A 234 -10.17 -5.28 17.12
N ARG A 235 -11.41 -4.81 16.95
CA ARG A 235 -12.40 -5.49 16.10
C ARG A 235 -11.99 -5.53 14.62
N VAL A 236 -11.34 -4.48 14.10
CA VAL A 236 -10.82 -4.48 12.71
C VAL A 236 -9.69 -5.49 12.57
N ILE A 237 -8.77 -5.53 13.53
CA ILE A 237 -7.64 -6.46 13.54
C ILE A 237 -8.16 -7.91 13.58
N ASP A 238 -9.15 -8.19 14.43
CA ASP A 238 -9.77 -9.52 14.52
C ASP A 238 -10.50 -9.89 13.22
N HIS A 239 -11.20 -8.94 12.61
CA HIS A 239 -11.85 -9.11 11.31
C HIS A 239 -10.83 -9.44 10.20
N ASP A 240 -9.76 -8.67 10.09
CA ASP A 240 -8.73 -8.85 9.07
C ASP A 240 -7.95 -10.17 9.27
N THR A 241 -7.67 -10.53 10.52
CA THR A 241 -6.87 -11.73 10.84
C THR A 241 -7.66 -13.03 10.84
N ASN A 242 -8.95 -13.01 11.18
CA ASN A 242 -9.76 -14.23 11.33
C ASN A 242 -10.80 -14.43 10.23
N ILE A 243 -11.34 -13.34 9.65
CA ILE A 243 -12.40 -13.43 8.64
C ILE A 243 -11.80 -13.33 7.24
N LEU A 244 -11.04 -12.27 6.98
CA LEU A 244 -10.50 -12.02 5.63
C LEU A 244 -9.21 -12.80 5.33
N SER A 245 -8.43 -13.12 6.37
CA SER A 245 -7.11 -13.77 6.28
C SER A 245 -6.12 -12.97 5.42
N PRO A 246 -5.11 -12.32 6.02
CA PRO A 246 -4.22 -11.42 5.26
C PRO A 246 -3.38 -12.19 4.25
N GLY A 247 -3.19 -11.61 3.06
CA GLY A 247 -2.22 -12.04 2.08
C GLY A 247 -0.81 -11.60 2.50
N PRO A 248 -0.02 -10.99 1.60
CA PRO A 248 1.27 -10.40 1.97
C PRO A 248 1.13 -9.33 3.07
N VAL A 249 2.07 -9.31 4.00
CA VAL A 249 2.15 -8.28 5.05
C VAL A 249 3.43 -7.49 4.88
N ILE A 250 3.31 -6.17 4.69
CA ILE A 250 4.44 -5.28 4.47
C ILE A 250 4.55 -4.31 5.64
N VAL A 251 5.72 -4.29 6.27
CA VAL A 251 6.07 -3.30 7.31
C VAL A 251 7.06 -2.33 6.71
N VAL A 252 6.68 -1.05 6.62
CA VAL A 252 7.44 -0.05 5.86
C VAL A 252 7.63 1.24 6.65
N GLY A 253 8.83 1.82 6.55
CA GLY A 253 9.10 3.16 7.06
C GLY A 253 8.91 3.30 8.58
N THR A 254 9.09 2.23 9.34
CA THR A 254 8.90 2.25 10.80
C THR A 254 10.00 1.49 11.51
N THR A 255 10.22 1.84 12.78
CA THR A 255 11.12 1.12 13.68
C THR A 255 10.37 0.13 14.58
N LEU A 256 9.03 0.07 14.52
CA LEU A 256 8.16 -0.78 15.34
C LEU A 256 8.48 -0.79 16.85
N LYS A 257 8.94 0.35 17.39
CA LYS A 257 9.21 0.46 18.83
C LYS A 257 7.93 0.59 19.68
N VAL A 258 6.80 0.97 19.08
CA VAL A 258 5.53 1.10 19.81
C VAL A 258 4.96 -0.30 20.10
N PRO A 259 4.71 -0.67 21.37
CA PRO A 259 4.29 -2.03 21.74
C PRO A 259 3.02 -2.51 21.03
N GLY A 260 2.00 -1.66 20.90
CA GLY A 260 0.74 -1.99 20.23
C GLY A 260 0.93 -2.35 18.75
N ALA A 261 1.64 -1.50 18.00
CA ALA A 261 1.98 -1.77 16.59
C ALA A 261 2.84 -3.03 16.44
N CYS A 262 3.79 -3.26 17.35
CA CYS A 262 4.62 -4.45 17.37
C CYS A 262 3.79 -5.73 17.55
N GLN A 263 2.83 -5.72 18.48
CA GLN A 263 1.94 -6.86 18.71
C GLN A 263 1.00 -7.13 17.53
N LEU A 264 0.46 -6.06 16.91
CA LEU A 264 -0.32 -6.15 15.69
C LEU A 264 0.45 -6.89 14.58
N VAL A 265 1.68 -6.46 14.30
CA VAL A 265 2.51 -7.08 13.26
C VAL A 265 2.79 -8.55 13.60
N ARG A 266 3.01 -8.91 14.87
CA ARG A 266 3.18 -10.32 15.27
C ARG A 266 1.95 -11.16 14.94
N ASN A 267 0.75 -10.65 15.22
CA ASN A 267 -0.49 -11.36 14.96
C ASN A 267 -0.72 -11.56 13.45
N LEU A 268 -0.57 -10.49 12.67
CA LEU A 268 -0.71 -10.52 11.21
C LEU A 268 0.34 -11.43 10.56
N ALA A 269 1.60 -11.31 10.95
CA ALA A 269 2.69 -12.11 10.42
C ALA A 269 2.49 -13.60 10.70
N LYS A 270 1.98 -13.97 11.88
CA LYS A 270 1.66 -15.37 12.22
C LYS A 270 0.62 -15.94 11.25
N LYS A 271 -0.42 -15.17 10.94
CA LYS A 271 -1.50 -15.58 10.02
C LYS A 271 -1.04 -15.63 8.57
N ALA A 272 -0.35 -14.60 8.10
CA ALA A 272 0.22 -14.56 6.74
C ALA A 272 1.21 -15.71 6.51
N LYS A 273 2.08 -16.02 7.48
CA LYS A 273 2.98 -17.19 7.33
C LYS A 273 2.24 -18.52 7.30
N ALA A 274 1.16 -18.65 8.07
CA ALA A 274 0.37 -19.88 8.11
C ALA A 274 -0.33 -20.19 6.76
N ASN A 275 -0.61 -19.16 5.94
CA ASN A 275 -1.18 -19.32 4.60
C ASN A 275 -0.13 -19.21 3.46
N GLY A 276 1.17 -19.23 3.80
CA GLY A 276 2.27 -19.17 2.83
C GLY A 276 2.51 -17.78 2.22
N SER A 277 1.93 -16.72 2.78
CA SER A 277 2.18 -15.35 2.32
C SER A 277 3.44 -14.74 2.93
N PRO A 278 4.18 -13.92 2.16
CA PRO A 278 5.41 -13.30 2.66
C PRO A 278 5.11 -12.19 3.67
N VAL A 279 6.02 -12.02 4.62
CA VAL A 279 6.04 -10.93 5.60
C VAL A 279 7.32 -10.14 5.39
N ILE A 280 7.20 -8.94 4.84
CA ILE A 280 8.33 -8.17 4.30
C ILE A 280 8.60 -6.94 5.18
N TRP A 281 9.87 -6.75 5.54
CA TRP A 281 10.36 -5.53 6.17
C TRP A 281 10.95 -4.59 5.12
N ILE A 282 10.62 -3.31 5.18
CA ILE A 282 11.12 -2.26 4.28
C ILE A 282 11.53 -1.04 5.11
N ALA A 283 12.82 -0.87 5.34
CA ALA A 283 13.38 0.34 5.94
C ALA A 283 14.88 0.43 5.62
N PRO A 284 15.51 1.62 5.71
CA PRO A 284 16.95 1.74 5.49
C PRO A 284 17.77 0.90 6.49
N ASP A 285 17.25 0.72 7.70
CA ASP A 285 17.87 -0.05 8.77
C ASP A 285 17.21 -1.43 8.94
N ARG A 286 18.01 -2.38 9.44
CA ARG A 286 17.51 -3.72 9.82
C ARG A 286 16.51 -3.64 11.00
N PRO A 287 15.55 -4.56 11.06
CA PRO A 287 14.64 -4.63 12.20
C PRO A 287 15.41 -4.92 13.49
N SER A 288 14.89 -4.41 14.60
CA SER A 288 15.47 -4.62 15.93
C SER A 288 15.47 -6.10 16.33
N SER A 289 16.37 -6.48 17.23
CA SER A 289 16.60 -7.87 17.63
C SER A 289 15.36 -8.60 18.17
N ASN A 290 14.43 -7.87 18.80
CA ASN A 290 13.15 -8.36 19.30
C ASN A 290 12.11 -8.70 18.21
N LEU A 291 12.43 -8.41 16.94
CA LEU A 291 11.61 -8.73 15.77
C LEU A 291 12.24 -9.86 14.92
N LYS A 292 13.32 -10.48 15.40
CA LYS A 292 13.97 -11.61 14.72
C LYS A 292 12.97 -12.75 14.48
N GLY A 293 13.06 -13.35 13.30
CA GLY A 293 12.18 -14.46 12.89
C GLY A 293 10.77 -14.03 12.47
N LEU A 294 10.44 -12.74 12.54
CA LEU A 294 9.12 -12.23 12.15
C LEU A 294 8.96 -12.09 10.63
N PHE A 295 10.03 -11.71 9.94
CA PHE A 295 10.01 -11.43 8.51
C PHE A 295 10.51 -12.63 7.69
N THR A 296 9.92 -12.83 6.52
CA THR A 296 10.39 -13.78 5.51
C THR A 296 11.40 -13.15 4.55
N LEU A 297 11.33 -11.82 4.38
CA LEU A 297 12.26 -11.03 3.56
C LEU A 297 12.55 -9.69 4.26
N ILE A 298 13.82 -9.30 4.27
CA ILE A 298 14.26 -7.98 4.71
C ILE A 298 14.69 -7.19 3.49
N VAL A 299 14.10 -6.02 3.26
CA VAL A 299 14.49 -5.10 2.21
C VAL A 299 15.03 -3.84 2.86
N LEU A 300 16.30 -3.54 2.57
CA LEU A 300 16.94 -2.30 3.00
C LEU A 300 16.75 -1.28 1.88
N ALA A 301 15.84 -0.32 2.08
CA ALA A 301 15.50 0.68 1.08
C ALA A 301 14.73 1.86 1.70
N GLN A 302 14.71 2.99 0.98
CA GLN A 302 13.72 4.04 1.22
C GLN A 302 12.36 3.62 0.65
N ALA A 303 11.27 4.06 1.27
CA ALA A 303 9.91 3.72 0.84
C ALA A 303 9.67 4.15 -0.62
N ASP A 304 10.09 5.36 -1.00
CA ASP A 304 9.89 5.87 -2.37
C ASP A 304 10.71 5.12 -3.42
N THR A 305 11.88 4.57 -3.06
CA THR A 305 12.64 3.69 -3.96
C THR A 305 11.85 2.42 -4.29
N ILE A 306 11.14 1.87 -3.29
CA ILE A 306 10.24 0.74 -3.52
C ILE A 306 9.05 1.16 -4.36
N ALA A 307 8.47 2.33 -4.09
CA ALA A 307 7.36 2.87 -4.88
C ALA A 307 7.73 2.95 -6.37
N ALA A 308 8.90 3.53 -6.69
CA ALA A 308 9.39 3.63 -8.05
C ALA A 308 9.59 2.25 -8.71
N LYS A 309 10.18 1.27 -8.00
CA LYS A 309 10.39 -0.08 -8.55
C LYS A 309 9.08 -0.84 -8.76
N VAL A 310 8.13 -0.71 -7.85
CA VAL A 310 6.79 -1.32 -7.98
C VAL A 310 6.03 -0.66 -9.13
N LEU A 311 6.00 0.67 -9.19
CA LEU A 311 5.34 1.40 -10.28
C LEU A 311 5.97 1.08 -11.64
N ALA A 312 7.29 0.96 -11.71
CA ALA A 312 7.98 0.52 -12.92
C ALA A 312 7.69 -0.94 -13.30
N ARG A 313 7.24 -1.79 -12.35
CA ARG A 313 6.77 -3.15 -12.63
C ARG A 313 5.28 -3.17 -12.98
N THR A 314 4.44 -2.37 -12.32
CA THR A 314 3.00 -2.30 -12.59
C THR A 314 2.71 -1.56 -13.88
N ALA A 315 3.46 -0.52 -14.24
CA ALA A 315 3.43 0.03 -15.60
C ALA A 315 3.75 -1.04 -16.65
N LYS A 316 4.49 -2.09 -16.27
CA LYS A 316 4.77 -3.26 -17.11
C LYS A 316 3.74 -4.39 -17.03
N THR A 317 2.78 -4.37 -16.11
CA THR A 317 1.78 -5.45 -15.93
C THR A 317 0.33 -4.97 -16.04
N ALA A 318 0.06 -3.68 -15.83
CA ALA A 318 -1.24 -3.03 -16.04
C ALA A 318 -1.38 -2.44 -17.45
N TRP A 319 -0.32 -2.52 -18.25
CA TRP A 319 -0.24 -2.26 -19.68
C TRP A 319 -1.18 -1.18 -20.22
N ASP A 320 -0.98 0.06 -19.78
CA ASP A 320 -1.18 1.19 -20.70
C ASP A 320 -0.03 1.18 -21.72
N ILE A 321 0.08 0.13 -22.55
CA ILE A 321 1.13 0.05 -23.56
C ILE A 321 0.90 1.17 -24.56
N HIS A 322 1.89 2.04 -24.75
CA HIS A 322 1.83 3.02 -25.81
C HIS A 322 1.95 2.34 -27.19
N SER A 323 2.95 1.46 -27.38
CA SER A 323 3.09 0.69 -28.63
C SER A 323 4.09 -0.48 -28.50
N LEU A 324 3.86 -1.54 -29.25
CA LEU A 324 4.80 -2.65 -29.44
C LEU A 324 5.69 -2.39 -30.66
N LEU A 325 7.02 -2.48 -30.51
CA LEU A 325 7.99 -2.00 -31.49
C LEU A 325 8.67 -3.12 -32.28
N ASP A 326 9.32 -4.06 -31.59
CA ASP A 326 10.10 -5.16 -32.17
C ASP A 326 10.02 -6.40 -31.25
N TRP A 327 10.64 -7.50 -31.62
CA TRP A 327 10.61 -8.75 -30.87
C TRP A 327 11.89 -9.57 -31.06
N ARG A 328 12.20 -10.42 -30.09
CA ARG A 328 13.38 -11.31 -30.09
C ARG A 328 13.11 -12.60 -29.30
N GLN A 329 13.95 -13.61 -29.50
CA GLN A 329 13.99 -14.76 -28.58
C GLN A 329 14.43 -14.34 -27.18
N ASN A 330 13.83 -14.94 -26.16
CA ASN A 330 14.27 -14.77 -24.79
C ASN A 330 15.70 -15.36 -24.64
N PRO A 331 16.68 -14.62 -24.11
CA PRO A 331 18.06 -15.11 -23.96
C PRO A 331 18.18 -16.34 -23.05
N ASP A 332 17.29 -16.46 -22.07
CA ASP A 332 17.31 -17.51 -21.06
C ASP A 332 16.45 -18.73 -21.47
N ASP A 333 15.49 -18.53 -22.38
CA ASP A 333 14.61 -19.57 -22.93
C ASP A 333 14.34 -19.31 -24.42
N LEU A 334 15.10 -19.98 -25.29
CA LEU A 334 15.04 -19.76 -26.75
C LEU A 334 13.71 -20.16 -27.40
N GLU A 335 12.82 -20.86 -26.68
CA GLU A 335 11.47 -21.20 -27.14
C GLU A 335 10.44 -20.10 -26.84
N ARG A 336 10.80 -19.12 -26.00
CA ARG A 336 9.97 -17.96 -25.65
C ARG A 336 10.37 -16.70 -26.39
N MET A 337 9.43 -15.78 -26.50
CA MET A 337 9.62 -14.49 -27.17
C MET A 337 9.48 -13.33 -26.18
N GLN A 338 10.34 -12.32 -26.38
CA GLN A 338 10.22 -11.02 -25.75
C GLN A 338 9.84 -9.97 -26.79
N ILE A 339 8.92 -9.08 -26.45
CA ILE A 339 8.52 -7.94 -27.29
C ILE A 339 9.13 -6.67 -26.70
N LEU A 340 9.74 -5.85 -27.56
CA LEU A 340 10.22 -4.51 -27.23
C LEU A 340 9.02 -3.57 -27.11
N VAL A 341 8.76 -3.10 -25.90
CA VAL A 341 7.58 -2.30 -25.58
C VAL A 341 7.99 -0.84 -25.36
N ARG A 342 7.22 0.08 -25.96
CA ARG A 342 7.21 1.49 -25.58
C ARG A 342 6.15 1.72 -24.51
N TRP A 343 6.61 2.17 -23.36
CA TRP A 343 5.80 2.46 -22.19
C TRP A 343 5.19 3.88 -22.28
N PRO A 344 4.06 4.13 -21.61
CA PRO A 344 3.47 5.47 -21.56
C PRO A 344 4.37 6.36 -20.69
N PRO A 345 4.40 7.69 -20.95
CA PRO A 345 5.15 8.60 -20.10
C PRO A 345 4.54 8.65 -18.69
N VAL A 346 5.38 8.53 -17.66
CA VAL A 346 4.96 8.66 -16.26
C VAL A 346 5.41 10.03 -15.76
N GLY A 347 4.46 10.88 -15.35
CA GLY A 347 4.80 12.24 -14.90
C GLY A 347 5.37 13.16 -15.99
N GLY A 348 5.20 12.83 -17.26
CA GLY A 348 5.68 13.61 -18.40
C GLY A 348 7.09 13.25 -18.90
N GLU A 349 7.78 12.30 -18.28
CA GLU A 349 9.08 11.79 -18.75
C GLU A 349 8.91 10.53 -19.63
N GLU A 350 9.59 10.50 -20.77
CA GLU A 350 9.64 9.33 -21.66
C GLU A 350 10.70 8.32 -21.19
N TYR A 351 10.31 7.05 -21.08
CA TYR A 351 11.23 5.96 -20.79
C TYR A 351 11.75 5.31 -22.06
N ALA A 352 13.02 4.85 -22.02
CA ALA A 352 13.56 4.03 -23.08
C ALA A 352 12.75 2.72 -23.24
N PRO A 353 12.46 2.27 -24.47
CA PRO A 353 11.77 1.01 -24.70
C PRO A 353 12.50 -0.17 -24.05
N SER A 354 11.75 -1.13 -23.52
CA SER A 354 12.33 -2.32 -22.89
C SER A 354 11.63 -3.59 -23.31
N TYR A 355 12.38 -4.69 -23.34
CA TYR A 355 11.82 -6.01 -23.59
C TYR A 355 10.96 -6.49 -22.43
N ALA A 356 9.82 -7.10 -22.75
CA ALA A 356 8.95 -7.81 -21.83
C ALA A 356 8.51 -9.14 -22.44
N GLU A 357 8.20 -10.13 -21.60
CA GLU A 357 7.78 -11.44 -22.05
C GLU A 357 6.43 -11.36 -22.79
N GLU A 358 6.31 -12.14 -23.86
CA GLU A 358 5.09 -12.20 -24.67
C GLU A 358 3.87 -12.68 -23.88
N ASP A 359 4.05 -13.66 -22.98
CA ASP A 359 2.98 -14.21 -22.13
C ASP A 359 2.38 -13.15 -21.20
N ALA A 360 3.23 -12.34 -20.58
CA ALA A 360 2.80 -11.23 -19.73
C ALA A 360 2.03 -10.15 -20.51
N ILE A 361 2.37 -9.90 -21.78
CA ILE A 361 1.61 -8.99 -22.65
C ILE A 361 0.27 -9.61 -23.02
N GLN A 362 0.25 -10.91 -23.32
CA GLN A 362 -0.96 -11.64 -23.67
C GLN A 362 -2.01 -11.59 -22.54
N GLU A 363 -1.58 -11.67 -21.28
CA GLU A 363 -2.48 -11.55 -20.13
C GLU A 363 -3.06 -10.14 -19.96
N GLY A 364 -2.26 -9.10 -20.24
CA GLY A 364 -2.62 -7.73 -19.87
C GLY A 364 -3.05 -6.81 -21.02
N SER A 365 -2.73 -7.13 -22.27
CA SER A 365 -3.15 -6.40 -23.47
C SER A 365 -3.27 -7.32 -24.68
N PRO A 366 -4.16 -8.32 -24.62
CA PRO A 366 -4.29 -9.33 -25.66
C PRO A 366 -4.61 -8.73 -27.04
N GLU A 367 -5.48 -7.73 -27.12
CA GLU A 367 -5.86 -7.10 -28.40
C GLU A 367 -4.70 -6.38 -29.09
N LEU A 368 -3.83 -5.73 -28.31
CA LEU A 368 -2.67 -5.03 -28.86
C LEU A 368 -1.62 -6.02 -29.37
N LEU A 369 -1.38 -7.10 -28.61
CA LEU A 369 -0.48 -8.17 -29.04
C LEU A 369 -1.00 -8.87 -30.30
N TYR A 370 -2.30 -9.08 -30.37
CA TYR A 370 -2.97 -9.60 -31.55
C TYR A 370 -2.71 -8.71 -32.78
N GLN A 371 -2.95 -7.39 -32.67
CA GLN A 371 -2.70 -6.45 -33.77
C GLN A 371 -1.23 -6.45 -34.18
N PHE A 372 -0.32 -6.40 -33.21
CA PHE A 372 1.12 -6.41 -33.48
C PHE A 372 1.58 -7.61 -34.32
N TRP A 373 1.07 -8.80 -34.03
CA TRP A 373 1.38 -9.99 -34.81
C TRP A 373 0.59 -10.07 -36.12
N SER A 374 -0.66 -9.61 -36.14
CA SER A 374 -1.48 -9.57 -37.35
C SER A 374 -0.87 -8.65 -38.42
N ASP A 375 -0.35 -7.49 -38.03
CA ASP A 375 0.38 -6.56 -38.90
C ASP A 375 1.65 -7.18 -39.53
N ARG A 376 2.12 -8.31 -38.97
CA ARG A 376 3.31 -9.05 -39.41
C ARG A 376 2.97 -10.38 -40.10
N GLY A 377 1.71 -10.58 -40.48
CA GLY A 377 1.25 -11.79 -41.17
C GLY A 377 0.99 -12.98 -40.24
N GLY A 378 0.85 -12.73 -38.94
CA GLY A 378 0.62 -13.74 -37.91
C GLY A 378 1.89 -14.11 -37.15
N ARG A 379 1.71 -14.53 -35.88
CA ARG A 379 2.82 -14.83 -34.98
C ARG A 379 3.74 -15.92 -35.53
N THR A 380 3.16 -17.03 -36.01
CA THR A 380 3.94 -18.18 -36.47
C THR A 380 4.78 -17.86 -37.70
N GLU A 381 4.18 -17.19 -38.68
CA GLU A 381 4.87 -16.81 -39.93
C GLU A 381 6.01 -15.82 -39.63
N ALA A 382 5.75 -14.79 -38.81
CA ALA A 382 6.76 -13.82 -38.41
C ALA A 382 7.93 -14.47 -37.66
N ILE A 383 7.64 -15.44 -36.76
CA ILE A 383 8.67 -16.15 -36.02
C ILE A 383 9.53 -17.02 -36.92
N ILE A 384 8.91 -17.85 -37.77
CA ILE A 384 9.62 -18.75 -38.68
C ILE A 384 10.48 -17.97 -39.69
N GLN A 385 9.99 -16.81 -40.16
CA GLN A 385 10.72 -15.97 -41.10
C GLN A 385 12.03 -15.43 -40.49
N LYS A 386 12.03 -15.01 -39.22
CA LYS A 386 13.23 -14.50 -38.53
C LYS A 386 14.09 -15.62 -37.95
N TYR A 387 13.47 -16.72 -37.50
CA TYR A 387 14.10 -17.85 -36.83
C TYR A 387 13.64 -19.20 -37.41
N PRO A 388 14.17 -19.61 -38.59
CA PRO A 388 13.75 -20.84 -39.26
C PRO A 388 13.97 -22.13 -38.45
N SER A 389 14.91 -22.10 -37.50
CA SER A 389 15.23 -23.23 -36.61
C SER A 389 14.10 -23.60 -35.65
N LEU A 390 13.11 -22.71 -35.45
CA LEU A 390 11.97 -22.92 -34.56
C LEU A 390 10.76 -23.58 -35.25
N ASN A 391 10.84 -23.88 -36.55
CA ASN A 391 9.75 -24.54 -37.26
C ASN A 391 9.38 -25.88 -36.60
N GLY A 392 8.13 -26.00 -36.13
CA GLY A 392 7.62 -27.19 -35.42
C GLY A 392 8.00 -27.30 -33.94
N ARG A 393 8.64 -26.29 -33.34
CA ARG A 393 9.00 -26.22 -31.91
C ARG A 393 8.37 -25.03 -31.18
N LEU A 394 7.38 -24.40 -31.79
CA LEU A 394 6.74 -23.21 -31.21
C LEU A 394 5.70 -23.60 -30.18
N MET A 395 5.79 -22.99 -29.00
CA MET A 395 4.68 -22.92 -28.05
C MET A 395 3.57 -22.09 -28.69
N PHE A 396 2.41 -22.70 -28.90
CA PHE A 396 1.26 -22.00 -29.46
C PHE A 396 0.54 -21.21 -28.37
N HIS A 397 0.26 -19.94 -28.63
CA HIS A 397 -0.50 -19.08 -27.71
C HIS A 397 -1.92 -18.95 -28.24
N VAL A 398 -2.88 -19.36 -27.41
CA VAL A 398 -4.31 -19.28 -27.71
C VAL A 398 -4.77 -17.87 -27.37
N PHE A 399 -5.36 -17.19 -28.36
CA PHE A 399 -5.90 -15.85 -28.18
C PHE A 399 -7.28 -15.92 -27.52
N LYS A 400 -8.19 -16.70 -28.08
CA LYS A 400 -9.49 -17.02 -27.47
C LYS A 400 -10.05 -18.34 -27.99
N ILE A 401 -10.85 -18.98 -27.16
CA ILE A 401 -11.73 -20.09 -27.56
C ILE A 401 -13.10 -19.49 -27.88
N ARG A 402 -13.59 -19.71 -29.10
CA ARG A 402 -14.87 -19.15 -29.56
C ARG A 402 -16.04 -20.08 -29.29
N ASP A 403 -15.86 -21.36 -29.58
CA ASP A 403 -16.92 -22.35 -29.45
C ASP A 403 -16.37 -23.74 -29.12
N GLN A 404 -17.26 -24.64 -28.74
CA GLN A 404 -16.95 -26.03 -28.45
C GLN A 404 -18.00 -26.94 -29.06
N ILE A 405 -17.54 -27.96 -29.80
CA ILE A 405 -18.39 -29.04 -30.33
C ILE A 405 -17.75 -30.36 -29.91
N GLN A 406 -18.49 -31.14 -29.10
CA GLN A 406 -18.03 -32.43 -28.56
C GLN A 406 -16.66 -32.28 -27.85
N SER A 407 -15.66 -33.06 -28.26
CA SER A 407 -14.30 -33.06 -27.75
C SER A 407 -13.36 -32.15 -28.55
N ARG A 408 -13.86 -31.07 -29.17
CA ARG A 408 -13.05 -30.09 -29.89
C ARG A 408 -13.43 -28.65 -29.55
N TYR A 409 -12.42 -27.79 -29.50
CA TYR A 409 -12.57 -26.34 -29.33
C TYR A 409 -12.27 -25.63 -30.65
N GLN A 410 -13.05 -24.59 -30.96
CA GLN A 410 -12.71 -23.66 -32.03
C GLN A 410 -11.80 -22.58 -31.47
N VAL A 411 -10.56 -22.57 -31.93
CA VAL A 411 -9.46 -21.81 -31.35
C VAL A 411 -9.05 -20.71 -32.30
N GLN A 412 -8.94 -19.50 -31.77
CA GLN A 412 -8.22 -18.44 -32.43
C GLN A 412 -6.82 -18.34 -31.87
N TRP A 413 -5.83 -18.32 -32.76
CA TRP A 413 -4.43 -18.18 -32.43
C TRP A 413 -4.02 -16.71 -32.38
N VAL A 414 -3.03 -16.39 -31.55
CA VAL A 414 -2.47 -15.04 -31.48
C VAL A 414 -1.93 -14.62 -32.86
N GLY A 415 -2.41 -13.49 -33.37
CA GLY A 415 -2.04 -12.91 -34.67
C GLY A 415 -2.84 -13.40 -35.89
N TYR A 416 -3.83 -14.27 -35.72
CA TYR A 416 -4.64 -14.81 -36.81
C TYR A 416 -6.12 -14.40 -36.73
N SER A 417 -6.70 -14.04 -37.86
CA SER A 417 -8.05 -13.48 -37.92
C SER A 417 -9.13 -14.49 -37.51
N ASP A 418 -10.35 -13.97 -37.25
CA ASP A 418 -11.53 -14.80 -36.96
C ASP A 418 -11.85 -15.82 -38.07
N GLN A 419 -11.35 -15.62 -39.30
CA GLN A 419 -11.55 -16.51 -40.44
C GLN A 419 -10.53 -17.67 -40.48
N GLU A 420 -9.45 -17.55 -39.71
CA GLU A 420 -8.33 -18.50 -39.68
C GLU A 420 -8.35 -19.37 -38.40
N MET A 421 -9.50 -19.43 -37.73
CA MET A 421 -9.69 -20.29 -36.57
C MET A 421 -9.60 -21.76 -36.95
N THR A 422 -8.92 -22.55 -36.12
CA THR A 422 -8.83 -24.00 -36.28
C THR A 422 -9.68 -24.72 -35.24
N TRP A 423 -10.05 -25.95 -35.56
CA TRP A 423 -10.70 -26.84 -34.59
C TRP A 423 -9.63 -27.73 -33.98
N GLU A 424 -9.40 -27.60 -32.69
CA GLU A 424 -8.40 -28.38 -31.96
C GLU A 424 -9.04 -29.38 -31.01
N SER A 425 -8.38 -30.52 -30.76
CA SER A 425 -8.91 -31.50 -29.83
C SER A 425 -8.89 -30.95 -28.39
N ALA A 426 -9.87 -31.34 -27.59
CA ALA A 426 -9.94 -30.94 -26.19
C ALA A 426 -8.70 -31.43 -25.45
N GLU A 427 -8.23 -32.65 -25.71
CA GLU A 427 -7.02 -33.20 -25.10
C GLU A 427 -5.78 -32.33 -25.39
N TYR A 428 -5.62 -31.91 -26.65
CA TYR A 428 -4.55 -31.00 -27.05
C TYR A 428 -4.68 -29.62 -26.37
N MET A 429 -5.89 -29.08 -26.28
CA MET A 429 -6.13 -27.77 -25.65
C MET A 429 -5.93 -27.77 -24.13
N HIS A 430 -6.25 -28.86 -23.43
CA HIS A 430 -5.94 -28.98 -22.01
C HIS A 430 -4.42 -29.12 -21.76
N GLN A 431 -3.66 -29.61 -22.74
CA GLN A 431 -2.20 -29.65 -22.66
C GLN A 431 -1.55 -28.31 -22.98
N VAL A 432 -2.03 -27.64 -24.04
CA VAL A 432 -1.37 -26.44 -24.60
C VAL A 432 -1.87 -25.14 -23.97
N ALA A 433 -3.14 -25.05 -23.58
CA ALA A 433 -3.74 -23.84 -23.02
C ALA A 433 -4.82 -24.14 -21.97
N PRO A 434 -4.48 -24.80 -20.85
CA PRO A 434 -5.44 -25.20 -19.81
C PRO A 434 -6.20 -24.00 -19.21
N GLU A 435 -5.54 -22.86 -19.04
CA GLU A 435 -6.15 -21.66 -18.46
C GLU A 435 -7.22 -21.04 -19.37
N CYS A 436 -6.99 -21.03 -20.69
CA CYS A 436 -7.97 -20.57 -21.67
C CYS A 436 -9.21 -21.48 -21.70
N VAL A 437 -9.02 -22.78 -21.51
CA VAL A 437 -10.12 -23.75 -21.41
C VAL A 437 -10.95 -23.51 -20.14
N LEU A 438 -10.30 -23.33 -18.98
CA LEU A 438 -10.97 -23.02 -17.72
C LEU A 438 -11.77 -21.71 -17.82
N ALA A 439 -11.16 -20.65 -18.34
CA ALA A 439 -11.83 -19.36 -18.52
C ALA A 439 -13.04 -19.43 -19.47
N TYR A 440 -12.98 -20.26 -20.51
CA TYR A 440 -14.09 -20.51 -21.41
C TYR A 440 -15.23 -21.30 -20.73
N GLN A 441 -14.91 -22.31 -19.94
CA GLN A 441 -15.87 -23.12 -19.19
C GLN A 441 -16.59 -22.31 -18.10
N GLU A 442 -15.85 -21.49 -17.34
CA GLU A 442 -16.41 -20.58 -16.33
C GLU A 442 -17.41 -19.58 -16.94
N LYS A 443 -17.09 -19.01 -18.12
CA LYS A 443 -18.00 -18.10 -18.83
C LYS A 443 -19.30 -18.77 -19.30
N ARG A 444 -19.31 -20.08 -19.52
CA ARG A 444 -20.49 -20.83 -19.97
C ARG A 444 -21.20 -21.61 -18.86
N ASN A 445 -20.77 -21.53 -17.59
CA ASN A 445 -21.30 -22.32 -16.47
C ASN A 445 -21.31 -23.84 -16.77
N ILE A 446 -20.26 -24.36 -17.40
CA ILE A 446 -20.09 -25.79 -17.73
C ILE A 446 -19.27 -26.47 -16.64
#